data_AF-A0A1Y2EPN4-F1
#
_entry.id   AF-A0A1Y2EPN4-F1
#
_cell.length_a   1.000
_cell.length_b   1.000
_cell.length_c   1.000
_cell.angle_alpha   90.00
_cell.angle_beta   90.00
_cell.angle_gamma   90.00
#
_symmetry.space_group_name_H-M   'P 1'
#
loop_
_entity.id
_entity.type
_entity.pdbx_description
1 polymer ?
#
loop_
_entity_poly.entity_id
_entity_poly.type
_entity_poly.pdbx_seq_one_letter_code
_entity_poly.pdbx_strand_id
1 'polypeptide(L)'
;MCDNEVSYTQSTLTFYDEFEIELPINEEKTIILRSMLDVDTKSIKQTADMRCTIYNEALKIAKPMQFPNNNFYELTNIEEKDPVSLLFAHLYYGHNSTGTFEDIIYELCDIVDDILIPYCKYSNNIKFELSGCTNKNHINRINYLNCRTIDEDEIPTSVDCNFIIHNTFKGYVSNLFTFLTLVIEIAFLVLLIIHRKEKCIFIAGFDFLLVIFITNLGITISSFFWIGEISKIKCTLRIWFLILNITCFICSYTTKSIIIISIYNNKKLTSNTVNNNNIFTTFISVVFVQIIFLIIWTFTSQKFDYLEKKIPNVGVYYDKVCSKGNKELFYSIFTINLILAIISIFHSYQGRNIPDEFNDSRKIFNSSLITSLQIIMSSIAISNKNNNLWVQLFVLIMIDFTALVNIIIYIIPKLLTIYNISMDTTSNIIIRNSKQNENLSFEVSNSF
;
A
#
# COMPACT_ATOMS: atom_id res chain seq x y z
N MET A 1 75.86 -36.46 6.03
CA MET A 1 74.61 -36.32 5.25
C MET A 1 74.80 -36.83 3.83
N CYS A 2 75.97 -36.62 3.20
CA CYS A 2 76.30 -37.34 1.96
C CYS A 2 77.00 -38.67 2.27
N ASP A 3 76.57 -39.75 1.63
CA ASP A 3 77.21 -41.08 1.69
C ASP A 3 77.23 -41.70 0.27
N ASN A 4 77.72 -42.93 0.11
CA ASN A 4 77.76 -43.63 -1.17
C ASN A 4 76.44 -44.34 -1.52
N GLU A 5 75.59 -44.64 -0.51
CA GLU A 5 74.28 -45.28 -0.69
C GLU A 5 73.15 -44.48 -0.01
N VAL A 6 71.98 -44.42 -0.68
CA VAL A 6 70.81 -43.65 -0.23
C VAL A 6 70.09 -44.43 0.87
N SER A 7 69.83 -43.80 2.02
CA SER A 7 69.07 -44.43 3.10
C SER A 7 68.16 -43.44 3.81
N TYR A 8 66.86 -43.77 3.86
CA TYR A 8 65.87 -42.98 4.60
C TYR A 8 66.14 -42.99 6.11
N THR A 9 66.43 -44.18 6.67
CA THR A 9 66.58 -44.39 8.11
C THR A 9 67.83 -43.68 8.66
N GLN A 10 68.86 -43.53 7.84
CA GLN A 10 70.10 -42.82 8.21
C GLN A 10 70.12 -41.36 7.74
N SER A 11 69.07 -40.90 7.03
CA SER A 11 69.00 -39.56 6.42
C SER A 11 70.22 -39.23 5.55
N THR A 12 70.67 -40.23 4.78
CA THR A 12 71.79 -40.10 3.85
C THR A 12 71.29 -39.91 2.42
N LEU A 13 71.94 -39.00 1.71
CA LEU A 13 71.65 -38.62 0.34
C LEU A 13 72.92 -38.81 -0.51
N THR A 14 72.76 -39.23 -1.76
CA THR A 14 73.90 -39.58 -2.62
C THR A 14 73.84 -38.84 -3.96
N PHE A 15 75.00 -38.71 -4.58
CA PHE A 15 75.13 -38.29 -5.97
C PHE A 15 75.31 -39.55 -6.80
N TYR A 16 74.33 -39.85 -7.66
CA TYR A 16 74.44 -40.98 -8.57
C TYR A 16 75.25 -40.59 -9.82
N ASP A 17 75.12 -39.33 -10.26
CA ASP A 17 75.88 -38.73 -11.36
C ASP A 17 76.16 -37.24 -11.07
N GLU A 18 76.99 -36.58 -11.87
CA GLU A 18 77.44 -35.18 -11.65
C GLU A 18 76.27 -34.17 -11.57
N PHE A 19 75.08 -34.54 -12.07
CA PHE A 19 73.89 -33.70 -12.14
C PHE A 19 72.60 -34.33 -11.57
N GLU A 20 72.70 -35.51 -10.94
CA GLU A 20 71.56 -36.23 -10.35
C GLU A 20 71.77 -36.47 -8.86
N ILE A 21 70.82 -36.01 -8.03
CA ILE A 21 70.79 -36.24 -6.59
C ILE A 21 69.59 -37.10 -6.26
N GLU A 22 69.80 -38.16 -5.47
CA GLU A 22 68.74 -39.01 -4.98
C GLU A 22 68.40 -38.67 -3.52
N LEU A 23 67.13 -38.38 -3.25
CA LEU A 23 66.59 -38.17 -1.91
C LEU A 23 65.56 -39.23 -1.54
N PRO A 24 65.72 -39.93 -0.41
CA PRO A 24 64.71 -40.87 0.07
C PRO A 24 63.57 -40.12 0.77
N ILE A 25 62.31 -40.36 0.36
CA ILE A 25 61.12 -39.88 1.10
C ILE A 25 60.69 -40.92 2.15
N ASN A 26 60.81 -42.22 1.82
CA ASN A 26 60.56 -43.36 2.72
C ASN A 26 61.38 -44.58 2.25
N GLU A 27 61.24 -45.74 2.91
CA GLU A 27 62.03 -46.95 2.60
C GLU A 27 61.78 -47.54 1.18
N GLU A 28 60.68 -47.19 0.52
CA GLU A 28 60.32 -47.74 -0.80
C GLU A 28 60.37 -46.71 -1.95
N LYS A 29 60.45 -45.41 -1.65
CA LYS A 29 60.34 -44.32 -2.64
C LYS A 29 61.46 -43.30 -2.49
N THR A 30 62.19 -43.11 -3.58
CA THR A 30 63.20 -42.08 -3.75
C THR A 30 62.76 -41.06 -4.80
N ILE A 31 63.03 -39.78 -4.55
CA ILE A 31 62.91 -38.71 -5.54
C ILE A 31 64.29 -38.52 -6.16
N ILE A 32 64.34 -38.56 -7.48
CA ILE A 32 65.53 -38.19 -8.24
C ILE A 32 65.36 -36.74 -8.67
N LEU A 33 66.24 -35.88 -8.18
CA LEU A 33 66.33 -34.48 -8.59
C LEU A 33 67.42 -34.37 -9.64
N ARG A 34 67.01 -34.14 -10.89
CA ARG A 34 67.91 -33.86 -12.01
C ARG A 34 68.04 -32.36 -12.20
N SER A 35 69.27 -31.90 -12.37
CA SER A 35 69.52 -30.52 -12.76
C SER A 35 69.05 -30.28 -14.21
N MET A 36 68.37 -29.16 -14.48
CA MET A 36 68.04 -28.77 -15.87
C MET A 36 69.27 -28.30 -16.68
N LEU A 37 70.49 -28.38 -16.11
CA LEU A 37 71.74 -28.09 -16.81
C LEU A 37 72.15 -29.16 -17.85
N ASP A 38 71.44 -30.30 -17.90
CA ASP A 38 71.70 -31.39 -18.85
C ASP A 38 71.21 -31.14 -20.30
N VAL A 39 70.65 -29.97 -20.60
CA VAL A 39 70.16 -29.66 -21.97
C VAL A 39 71.20 -28.91 -22.83
N ASP A 40 72.30 -28.43 -22.26
CA ASP A 40 73.40 -27.93 -23.08
C ASP A 40 74.74 -28.19 -22.39
N THR A 41 75.52 -29.11 -22.96
CA THR A 41 76.88 -29.42 -22.55
C THR A 41 77.72 -28.15 -22.52
N LYS A 42 77.90 -27.55 -21.34
CA LYS A 42 79.09 -26.78 -20.90
C LYS A 42 78.88 -26.27 -19.47
N SER A 43 79.63 -26.85 -18.55
CA SER A 43 79.81 -26.36 -17.18
C SER A 43 80.29 -24.90 -17.18
N ILE A 44 79.43 -23.95 -16.83
CA ILE A 44 79.82 -22.55 -16.58
C ILE A 44 79.46 -22.20 -15.14
N LYS A 45 80.47 -21.95 -14.31
CA LYS A 45 80.28 -21.40 -12.95
C LYS A 45 79.62 -20.02 -13.07
N GLN A 46 78.39 -19.89 -12.53
CA GLN A 46 77.62 -18.65 -12.57
C GLN A 46 78.30 -17.54 -11.73
N THR A 47 78.68 -16.44 -12.36
CA THR A 47 79.14 -15.20 -11.70
C THR A 47 77.96 -14.34 -11.21
N ALA A 48 78.21 -13.39 -10.31
CA ALA A 48 77.17 -12.51 -9.74
C ALA A 48 76.36 -11.74 -10.82
N ASP A 49 76.99 -11.38 -11.95
CA ASP A 49 76.30 -10.74 -13.08
C ASP A 49 75.29 -11.66 -13.78
N MET A 50 75.48 -12.98 -13.74
CA MET A 50 74.52 -13.95 -14.27
C MET A 50 73.27 -14.08 -13.40
N ARG A 51 73.37 -13.85 -12.07
CA ARG A 51 72.18 -13.80 -11.20
C ARG A 51 71.34 -12.54 -11.44
N CYS A 52 71.98 -11.39 -11.65
CA CYS A 52 71.28 -10.15 -11.96
C CYS A 52 70.58 -10.21 -13.33
N THR A 53 71.15 -10.92 -14.31
CA THR A 53 70.50 -11.12 -15.62
C THR A 53 69.29 -12.04 -15.54
N ILE A 54 69.30 -13.09 -14.70
CA ILE A 54 68.10 -13.92 -14.44
C ILE A 54 66.95 -13.08 -13.85
N TYR A 55 67.23 -12.19 -12.87
CA TYR A 55 66.20 -11.28 -12.35
C TYR A 55 65.71 -10.30 -13.42
N ASN A 56 66.59 -9.80 -14.29
CA ASN A 56 66.25 -8.90 -15.39
C ASN A 56 65.46 -9.61 -16.51
N GLU A 57 65.76 -10.87 -16.79
CA GLU A 57 65.04 -11.69 -17.76
C GLU A 57 63.69 -12.14 -17.20
N ALA A 58 63.62 -12.51 -15.92
CA ALA A 58 62.37 -12.74 -15.22
C ALA A 58 61.49 -11.48 -15.19
N LEU A 59 62.08 -10.28 -15.03
CA LEU A 59 61.38 -8.99 -15.17
C LEU A 59 60.95 -8.67 -16.60
N LYS A 60 61.70 -9.12 -17.61
CA LYS A 60 61.34 -8.97 -19.04
C LYS A 60 60.24 -9.94 -19.48
N ILE A 61 60.21 -11.14 -18.91
CA ILE A 61 59.25 -12.21 -19.23
C ILE A 61 57.99 -12.09 -18.37
N ALA A 62 58.14 -11.62 -17.13
CA ALA A 62 57.01 -11.13 -16.36
C ALA A 62 56.36 -10.05 -17.23
N LYS A 63 55.15 -10.35 -17.73
CA LYS A 63 54.28 -9.26 -18.17
C LYS A 63 54.29 -8.29 -17.00
N PRO A 64 54.65 -7.01 -17.22
CA PRO A 64 54.32 -6.03 -16.20
C PRO A 64 52.83 -6.26 -15.91
N MET A 65 52.47 -6.51 -14.65
CA MET A 65 51.14 -6.10 -14.21
C MET A 65 51.03 -4.69 -14.76
N GLN A 66 50.16 -4.49 -15.75
CA GLN A 66 50.01 -3.19 -16.37
C GLN A 66 49.72 -2.25 -15.20
N PHE A 67 50.71 -1.45 -14.82
CA PHE A 67 50.58 -0.43 -13.80
C PHE A 67 49.46 0.48 -14.31
N PRO A 68 48.41 0.69 -13.53
CA PRO A 68 47.09 0.34 -14.01
C PRO A 68 46.55 1.47 -14.86
N ASN A 69 46.19 1.15 -16.10
CA ASN A 69 44.93 1.69 -16.55
C ASN A 69 43.91 0.97 -15.68
N ASN A 70 43.45 1.64 -14.61
CA ASN A 70 42.34 1.22 -13.75
C ASN A 70 41.12 1.01 -14.64
N ASN A 71 41.07 -0.12 -15.35
CA ASN A 71 39.96 -0.44 -16.24
C ASN A 71 38.73 -0.84 -15.41
N PHE A 72 38.93 -1.18 -14.13
CA PHE A 72 37.89 -1.51 -13.16
C PHE A 72 38.21 -0.82 -11.83
N TYR A 73 37.23 -0.10 -11.28
CA TYR A 73 37.35 0.67 -10.05
C TYR A 73 37.65 -0.24 -8.85
N GLU A 74 37.10 -1.45 -8.87
CA GLU A 74 37.18 -2.48 -7.83
C GLU A 74 38.64 -2.91 -7.59
N LEU A 75 39.47 -2.98 -8.62
CA LEU A 75 40.88 -3.37 -8.50
C LEU A 75 41.69 -2.32 -7.73
N THR A 76 41.36 -1.04 -7.88
CA THR A 76 41.96 0.06 -7.11
C THR A 76 41.69 -0.10 -5.62
N ASN A 77 40.47 -0.53 -5.26
CA ASN A 77 40.10 -0.76 -3.87
C ASN A 77 40.80 -2.00 -3.27
N ILE A 78 41.08 -3.02 -4.09
CA ILE A 78 41.87 -4.20 -3.64
C ILE A 78 43.29 -3.75 -3.29
N GLU A 79 43.89 -2.92 -4.13
CA GLU A 79 45.23 -2.38 -3.89
C GLU A 79 45.27 -1.48 -2.65
N GLU A 80 44.23 -0.67 -2.42
CA GLU A 80 44.16 0.23 -1.25
C GLU A 80 43.90 -0.52 0.06
N LYS A 81 42.99 -1.50 0.07
CA LYS A 81 42.64 -2.26 1.28
C LYS A 81 43.59 -3.43 1.58
N ASP A 82 44.36 -3.89 0.59
CA ASP A 82 45.34 -4.99 0.66
C ASP A 82 44.94 -6.14 1.62
N PRO A 83 43.86 -6.87 1.31
CA PRO A 83 43.30 -7.87 2.22
C PRO A 83 44.25 -9.04 2.50
N VAL A 84 45.19 -9.30 1.58
CA VAL A 84 46.20 -10.36 1.72
C VAL A 84 47.25 -9.96 2.75
N SER A 85 47.66 -8.70 2.79
CA SER A 85 48.54 -8.18 3.84
C SER A 85 47.89 -8.26 5.22
N LEU A 86 46.59 -7.96 5.32
CA LEU A 86 45.82 -8.10 6.57
C LEU A 86 45.77 -9.55 7.05
N LEU A 87 45.55 -10.52 6.15
CA LEU A 87 45.64 -11.96 6.46
C LEU A 87 47.01 -12.32 7.05
N PHE A 88 48.10 -11.90 6.40
CA PHE A 88 49.45 -12.22 6.87
C PHE A 88 49.77 -11.54 8.20
N ALA A 89 49.25 -10.35 8.46
CA ALA A 89 49.36 -9.68 9.76
C ALA A 89 48.66 -10.50 10.85
N HIS A 90 47.44 -11.01 10.60
CA HIS A 90 46.74 -11.88 11.55
C HIS A 90 47.49 -13.19 11.84
N LEU A 91 48.13 -13.78 10.83
CA LEU A 91 48.95 -15.00 11.00
C LEU A 91 50.27 -14.73 11.73
N TYR A 92 50.87 -13.56 11.52
CA TYR A 92 52.18 -13.20 12.07
C TYR A 92 52.11 -12.73 13.53
N TYR A 93 51.12 -11.90 13.89
CA TYR A 93 50.98 -11.36 15.25
C TYR A 93 50.33 -12.34 16.24
N GLY A 94 49.85 -13.49 15.76
CA GLY A 94 49.41 -14.60 16.58
C GLY A 94 47.92 -14.51 16.99
N HIS A 95 47.25 -15.66 16.89
CA HIS A 95 45.82 -15.94 17.11
C HIS A 95 45.17 -15.50 18.43
N ASN A 96 45.90 -14.86 19.34
CA ASN A 96 45.53 -14.83 20.76
C ASN A 96 44.37 -13.89 21.15
N SER A 97 43.76 -13.15 20.21
CA SER A 97 42.65 -12.23 20.56
C SER A 97 41.47 -12.12 19.60
N THR A 98 41.51 -12.69 18.38
CA THR A 98 40.47 -12.38 17.37
C THR A 98 39.70 -13.56 16.80
N GLY A 99 40.11 -14.81 16.99
CA GLY A 99 39.33 -15.96 16.53
C GLY A 99 40.16 -17.17 16.10
N THR A 100 39.49 -18.21 15.62
CA THR A 100 40.10 -19.40 15.00
C THR A 100 40.69 -19.08 13.63
N PHE A 101 41.52 -19.98 13.06
CA PHE A 101 42.04 -19.83 11.69
C PHE A 101 40.91 -19.71 10.65
N GLU A 102 39.82 -20.42 10.89
CA GLU A 102 38.63 -20.38 10.06
C GLU A 102 37.97 -18.99 10.08
N ASP A 103 37.89 -18.33 11.23
CA ASP A 103 37.32 -16.97 11.34
C ASP A 103 38.13 -15.93 10.54
N ILE A 104 39.47 -16.05 10.54
CA ILE A 104 40.36 -15.15 9.78
C ILE A 104 40.19 -15.37 8.27
N ILE A 105 40.02 -16.61 7.83
CA ILE A 105 39.74 -16.91 6.42
C ILE A 105 38.37 -16.37 6.02
N TYR A 106 37.36 -16.48 6.89
CA TYR A 106 36.06 -15.88 6.63
C TYR A 106 36.11 -14.35 6.56
N GLU A 107 36.85 -13.69 7.45
CA GLU A 107 37.06 -12.24 7.39
C GLU A 107 37.74 -11.81 6.08
N LEU A 108 38.74 -12.57 5.62
CA LEU A 108 39.37 -12.32 4.32
C LEU A 108 38.35 -12.45 3.18
N CYS A 109 37.56 -13.52 3.18
CA CYS A 109 36.52 -13.73 2.18
C CYS A 109 35.50 -12.58 2.19
N ASP A 110 35.04 -12.15 3.36
CA ASP A 110 34.09 -11.05 3.50
C ASP A 110 34.66 -9.72 2.97
N ILE A 111 35.93 -9.43 3.23
CA ILE A 111 36.59 -8.20 2.73
C ILE A 111 36.77 -8.27 1.21
N VAL A 112 37.21 -9.40 0.68
CA VAL A 112 37.40 -9.58 -0.77
C VAL A 112 36.05 -9.48 -1.48
N ASP A 113 35.01 -10.12 -0.95
CA ASP A 113 33.66 -10.05 -1.49
C ASP A 113 33.12 -8.62 -1.44
N ASP A 114 33.28 -7.88 -0.33
CA ASP A 114 32.86 -6.47 -0.20
C ASP A 114 33.57 -5.55 -1.23
N ILE A 115 34.85 -5.79 -1.48
CA ILE A 115 35.63 -5.00 -2.44
C ILE A 115 35.19 -5.28 -3.89
N LEU A 116 34.87 -6.54 -4.20
CA LEU A 116 34.49 -6.98 -5.54
C LEU A 116 33.05 -6.63 -5.92
N ILE A 117 32.22 -6.18 -4.98
CA ILE A 117 30.86 -5.69 -5.28
C ILE A 117 30.95 -4.36 -6.07
N PRO A 118 30.46 -4.32 -7.33
CA PRO A 118 30.55 -3.13 -8.17
C PRO A 118 29.56 -2.05 -7.75
N TYR A 119 29.75 -0.83 -8.23
CA TYR A 119 28.76 0.23 -8.05
C TYR A 119 27.54 0.06 -8.94
N CYS A 120 26.36 0.38 -8.41
CA CYS A 120 25.11 0.26 -9.15
C CYS A 120 25.08 1.14 -10.41
N LYS A 121 25.80 2.28 -10.43
CA LYS A 121 25.86 3.20 -11.58
C LYS A 121 26.44 2.58 -12.85
N TYR A 122 27.34 1.62 -12.72
CA TYR A 122 28.06 0.99 -13.84
C TYR A 122 27.58 -0.44 -14.13
N SER A 123 26.54 -0.90 -13.42
CA SER A 123 26.00 -2.25 -13.57
C SER A 123 24.76 -2.27 -14.47
N ASN A 124 24.78 -3.11 -15.51
CA ASN A 124 23.67 -3.24 -16.45
C ASN A 124 22.57 -4.21 -15.99
N ASN A 125 22.78 -4.97 -14.90
CA ASN A 125 21.85 -6.01 -14.41
C ASN A 125 21.69 -5.95 -12.88
N ILE A 126 21.09 -4.89 -12.37
CA ILE A 126 20.92 -4.67 -10.93
C ILE A 126 19.86 -5.63 -10.36
N LYS A 127 20.21 -6.40 -9.33
CA LYS A 127 19.30 -7.24 -8.54
C LYS A 127 19.01 -6.54 -7.23
N PHE A 128 17.73 -6.42 -6.88
CA PHE A 128 17.32 -5.76 -5.66
C PHE A 128 16.12 -6.45 -5.00
N GLU A 129 16.01 -6.29 -3.69
CA GLU A 129 14.89 -6.72 -2.87
C GLU A 129 14.29 -5.55 -2.10
N LEU A 130 13.02 -5.66 -1.75
CA LEU A 130 12.30 -4.65 -0.98
C LEU A 130 12.16 -5.13 0.46
N SER A 131 12.75 -4.40 1.40
CA SER A 131 12.82 -4.76 2.83
C SER A 131 11.49 -4.61 3.59
N GLY A 132 10.47 -4.03 2.94
CA GLY A 132 9.15 -3.78 3.51
C GLY A 132 8.96 -2.31 3.91
N CYS A 133 7.71 -1.88 3.94
CA CYS A 133 7.36 -0.49 4.24
C CYS A 133 7.65 -0.12 5.70
N THR A 134 8.57 0.83 5.92
CA THR A 134 8.89 1.30 7.27
C THR A 134 7.83 2.28 7.78
N ASN A 135 7.38 2.07 9.02
CA ASN A 135 6.25 2.81 9.61
C ASN A 135 6.48 4.33 9.75
N LYS A 136 7.74 4.78 9.81
CA LYS A 136 8.07 6.19 10.12
C LYS A 136 8.03 7.11 8.90
N ASN A 137 8.53 6.64 7.75
CA ASN A 137 8.75 7.54 6.60
C ASN A 137 7.87 7.22 5.38
N HIS A 138 7.03 6.19 5.42
CA HIS A 138 6.21 5.74 4.26
C HIS A 138 7.05 5.23 3.08
N ILE A 139 8.26 4.80 3.39
CA ILE A 139 9.27 4.45 2.41
C ILE A 139 9.58 2.96 2.53
N ASN A 140 9.66 2.28 1.39
CA ASN A 140 10.17 0.94 1.24
C ASN A 140 11.62 1.03 0.73
N ARG A 141 12.58 0.58 1.54
CA ARG A 141 14.00 0.66 1.18
C ARG A 141 14.34 -0.43 0.16
N ILE A 142 15.08 -0.04 -0.85
CA ILE A 142 15.61 -0.95 -1.86
C ILE A 142 16.95 -1.48 -1.34
N ASN A 143 17.04 -2.79 -1.16
CA ASN A 143 18.28 -3.47 -0.84
C ASN A 143 18.89 -4.00 -2.14
N TYR A 144 20.02 -3.45 -2.55
CA TYR A 144 20.77 -3.92 -3.71
C TYR A 144 21.59 -5.15 -3.32
N LEU A 145 21.41 -6.26 -4.02
CA LEU A 145 22.04 -7.54 -3.69
C LEU A 145 23.40 -7.73 -4.37
N ASN A 146 23.62 -7.06 -5.50
CA ASN A 146 24.78 -7.27 -6.35
C ASN A 146 25.57 -5.99 -6.66
N CYS A 147 25.23 -4.89 -6.01
CA CYS A 147 25.92 -3.62 -6.20
C CYS A 147 25.76 -2.70 -4.99
N ARG A 148 26.68 -1.75 -4.84
CA ARG A 148 26.66 -0.73 -3.79
C ARG A 148 26.29 0.64 -4.36
N THR A 149 25.61 1.46 -3.55
CA THR A 149 25.23 2.83 -3.89
C THR A 149 26.08 3.83 -3.13
N ILE A 150 26.53 4.90 -3.79
CA ILE A 150 27.14 6.08 -3.14
C ILE A 150 26.08 7.19 -3.11
N ASP A 151 26.14 8.10 -2.13
CA ASP A 151 25.23 9.25 -2.02
C ASP A 151 25.24 10.19 -3.25
N GLU A 152 26.29 10.13 -4.08
CA GLU A 152 26.42 10.90 -5.33
C GLU A 152 25.82 10.21 -6.56
N ASP A 153 25.50 8.92 -6.46
CA ASP A 153 24.81 8.20 -7.52
C ASP A 153 23.33 8.56 -7.42
N GLU A 154 22.75 9.22 -8.44
CA GLU A 154 21.31 9.56 -8.55
C GLU A 154 20.38 8.32 -8.64
N ILE A 155 20.76 7.23 -7.99
CA ILE A 155 20.05 5.97 -7.92
C ILE A 155 19.10 6.03 -6.71
N PRO A 156 17.80 5.81 -6.91
CA PRO A 156 16.85 5.87 -5.80
C PRO A 156 17.17 4.78 -4.78
N THR A 157 17.43 5.16 -3.54
CA THR A 157 17.64 4.22 -2.42
C THR A 157 16.33 3.69 -1.85
N SER A 158 15.20 4.25 -2.30
CA SER A 158 13.90 3.93 -1.73
C SER A 158 12.72 4.29 -2.62
N VAL A 159 11.58 3.61 -2.41
CA VAL A 159 10.32 3.86 -3.11
C VAL A 159 9.17 4.14 -2.14
N ASP A 160 8.23 4.98 -2.57
CA ASP A 160 7.00 5.26 -1.81
C ASP A 160 6.09 4.04 -1.74
N CYS A 161 5.52 3.82 -0.57
CA CYS A 161 4.55 2.75 -0.34
C CYS A 161 3.20 3.04 -1.01
N ASN A 162 2.46 1.98 -1.32
CA ASN A 162 1.25 2.09 -2.14
C ASN A 162 -0.07 2.21 -1.36
N PHE A 163 0.00 2.09 -0.04
CA PHE A 163 -1.14 2.08 0.87
C PHE A 163 -0.88 3.04 2.01
N ILE A 164 -1.93 3.61 2.60
CA ILE A 164 -1.79 4.58 3.68
C ILE A 164 -1.37 3.83 4.96
N ILE A 165 -0.17 4.09 5.48
CA ILE A 165 0.32 3.49 6.73
C ILE A 165 -0.24 4.27 7.92
N HIS A 166 -0.76 3.57 8.93
CA HIS A 166 -1.37 4.18 10.13
C HIS A 166 -0.47 5.19 10.84
N ASN A 167 0.83 4.90 10.95
CA ASN A 167 1.78 5.71 11.74
C ASN A 167 2.39 6.90 10.99
N THR A 168 1.92 7.16 9.77
CA THR A 168 2.37 8.33 8.98
C THR A 168 1.43 9.49 9.17
N PHE A 169 1.88 10.73 8.94
CA PHE A 169 1.03 11.92 9.04
C PHE A 169 -0.31 11.78 8.28
N LYS A 170 -0.25 11.26 7.04
CA LYS A 170 -1.45 11.00 6.20
C LYS A 170 -2.40 9.99 6.85
N GLY A 171 -1.84 8.89 7.38
CA GLY A 171 -2.62 7.86 8.07
C GLY A 171 -3.23 8.36 9.37
N TYR A 172 -2.48 9.11 10.17
CA TYR A 172 -2.96 9.69 11.42
C TYR A 172 -4.12 10.66 11.18
N VAL A 173 -3.97 11.58 10.22
CA VAL A 173 -5.03 12.55 9.87
C VAL A 173 -6.30 11.84 9.39
N SER A 174 -6.16 10.87 8.46
CA SER A 174 -7.32 10.12 7.96
C SER A 174 -8.01 9.30 9.06
N ASN A 175 -7.22 8.64 9.91
CA ASN A 175 -7.74 7.78 10.98
C ASN A 175 -8.40 8.61 12.10
N LEU A 176 -7.84 9.78 12.42
CA LEU A 176 -8.43 10.70 13.39
C LEU A 176 -9.77 11.24 12.87
N PHE A 177 -9.83 11.65 11.60
CA PHE A 177 -11.05 12.17 10.99
C PHE A 177 -12.16 11.12 10.96
N THR A 178 -11.88 9.93 10.42
CA THR A 178 -12.81 8.78 10.40
C THR A 178 -13.29 8.38 11.80
N PHE A 179 -12.40 8.39 12.80
CA PHE A 179 -12.78 8.08 14.18
C PHE A 179 -13.72 9.13 14.77
N LEU A 180 -13.42 10.41 14.58
CA LEU A 180 -14.27 11.51 15.07
C LEU A 180 -15.65 11.50 14.40
N THR A 181 -15.71 11.31 13.08
CA THR A 181 -16.99 11.21 12.37
C THR A 181 -17.81 10.03 12.89
N LEU A 182 -17.20 8.85 13.04
CA LEU A 182 -17.88 7.66 13.57
C LEU A 182 -18.43 7.88 14.99
N VAL A 183 -17.66 8.51 15.88
CA VAL A 183 -18.12 8.83 17.24
C VAL A 183 -19.34 9.76 17.21
N ILE A 184 -19.31 10.79 16.36
CA ILE A 184 -20.42 11.74 16.21
C ILE A 184 -21.66 11.03 15.64
N GLU A 185 -21.50 10.18 14.63
CA GLU A 185 -22.60 9.41 14.03
C GLU A 185 -23.24 8.46 15.03
N ILE A 186 -22.43 7.75 15.84
CA ILE A 186 -22.93 6.90 16.92
C ILE A 186 -23.67 7.74 17.97
N ALA A 187 -23.12 8.89 18.38
CA ALA A 187 -23.78 9.76 19.35
C ALA A 187 -25.16 10.22 18.86
N PHE A 188 -25.28 10.61 17.59
CA PHE A 188 -26.57 10.97 16.99
C PHE A 188 -27.52 9.77 16.86
N LEU A 189 -27.02 8.56 16.57
CA LEU A 189 -27.84 7.35 16.57
C LEU A 189 -28.39 7.06 17.98
N VAL A 190 -27.56 7.18 19.02
CA VAL A 190 -27.98 7.00 20.41
C VAL A 190 -29.04 8.04 20.80
N LEU A 191 -28.84 9.31 20.44
CA LEU A 191 -29.83 10.37 20.66
C LEU A 191 -31.17 10.06 19.97
N LEU A 192 -31.13 9.56 18.73
CA LEU A 192 -32.33 9.14 17.99
C LEU A 192 -33.07 7.99 18.69
N ILE A 193 -32.34 7.03 19.25
CA ILE A 193 -32.93 5.90 19.99
C ILE A 193 -33.55 6.37 21.32
N ILE A 194 -32.87 7.27 22.05
CA ILE A 194 -33.37 7.83 23.32
C ILE A 194 -34.67 8.60 23.08
N HIS A 195 -34.69 9.50 22.10
CA HIS A 195 -35.85 10.33 21.79
C HIS A 195 -36.88 9.67 20.86
N ARG A 196 -36.80 8.35 20.64
CA ARG A 196 -37.68 7.62 19.69
C ARG A 196 -39.19 7.82 19.90
N LYS A 197 -39.60 8.16 21.12
CA LYS A 197 -41.01 8.37 21.49
C LYS A 197 -41.52 9.79 21.18
N GLU A 198 -40.63 10.71 20.83
CA GLU A 198 -41.01 12.08 20.50
C GLU A 198 -41.84 12.14 19.22
N LYS A 199 -42.88 12.98 19.23
CA LYS A 199 -43.84 13.08 18.11
C LYS A 199 -43.13 13.42 16.79
N CYS A 200 -42.14 14.32 16.82
CA CYS A 200 -41.39 14.71 15.62
C CYS A 200 -40.64 13.53 14.97
N ILE A 201 -40.11 12.60 15.76
CA ILE A 201 -39.38 11.42 15.26
C ILE A 201 -40.37 10.38 14.75
N PHE A 202 -41.46 10.16 15.47
CA PHE A 202 -42.51 9.21 15.08
C PHE A 202 -43.15 9.59 13.74
N ILE A 203 -43.51 10.86 13.54
CA ILE A 203 -44.13 11.36 12.30
C ILE A 203 -43.19 11.21 11.10
N ALA A 204 -41.89 11.48 11.29
CA ALA A 204 -40.91 11.32 10.22
C ALA A 204 -40.69 9.85 9.81
N GLY A 205 -41.03 8.90 10.69
CA GLY A 205 -40.84 7.46 10.48
C GLY A 205 -39.50 7.01 11.06
N PHE A 206 -39.55 6.40 12.24
CA PHE A 206 -38.37 5.92 12.97
C PHE A 206 -37.55 4.91 12.17
N ASP A 207 -38.20 3.93 11.54
CA ASP A 207 -37.52 2.87 10.78
C ASP A 207 -36.71 3.44 9.61
N PHE A 208 -37.26 4.43 8.91
CA PHE A 208 -36.58 5.13 7.82
C PHE A 208 -35.31 5.83 8.30
N LEU A 209 -35.39 6.55 9.43
CA LEU A 209 -34.22 7.23 10.00
C LEU A 209 -33.18 6.23 10.47
N LEU A 210 -33.61 5.16 11.15
CA LEU A 210 -32.71 4.12 11.62
C LEU A 210 -31.92 3.50 10.45
N VAL A 211 -32.58 3.18 9.33
CA VAL A 211 -31.91 2.67 8.12
C VAL A 211 -30.92 3.68 7.55
N ILE A 212 -31.29 4.96 7.45
CA ILE A 212 -30.37 6.02 7.00
C ILE A 212 -29.11 6.10 7.86
N PHE A 213 -29.26 6.04 9.18
CA PHE A 213 -28.13 6.12 10.09
C PHE A 213 -27.23 4.89 10.00
N ILE A 214 -27.80 3.68 9.98
CA ILE A 214 -27.02 2.44 9.86
C ILE A 214 -26.23 2.42 8.55
N THR A 215 -26.84 2.85 7.44
CA THR A 215 -26.17 2.89 6.15
C THR A 215 -25.04 3.91 6.10
N ASN A 216 -25.23 5.12 6.65
CA ASN A 216 -24.15 6.11 6.73
C ASN A 216 -23.00 5.64 7.65
N LEU A 217 -23.30 5.03 8.80
CA LEU A 217 -22.29 4.39 9.65
C LEU A 217 -21.50 3.32 8.89
N GLY A 218 -22.17 2.49 8.09
CA GLY A 218 -21.53 1.47 7.26
C GLY A 218 -20.61 2.06 6.18
N ILE A 219 -20.97 3.23 5.62
CA ILE A 219 -20.12 3.99 4.69
C ILE A 219 -18.86 4.48 5.42
N THR A 220 -18.99 5.11 6.59
CA THR A 220 -17.86 5.59 7.39
C THR A 220 -16.94 4.45 7.84
N ILE A 221 -17.52 3.29 8.19
CA ILE A 221 -16.75 2.06 8.50
C ILE A 221 -15.94 1.60 7.30
N SER A 222 -16.43 1.80 6.07
CA SER A 222 -15.70 1.40 4.86
C SER A 222 -14.33 2.08 4.77
N SER A 223 -14.22 3.35 5.19
CA SER A 223 -12.99 4.16 5.18
C SER A 223 -11.88 3.54 6.03
N PHE A 224 -12.20 2.86 7.14
CA PHE A 224 -11.19 2.14 7.94
C PHE A 224 -10.51 1.01 7.15
N PHE A 225 -11.25 0.33 6.28
CA PHE A 225 -10.69 -0.76 5.46
C PHE A 225 -9.81 -0.26 4.32
N TRP A 226 -9.85 1.03 4.00
CA TRP A 226 -8.93 1.66 3.04
C TRP A 226 -7.56 1.99 3.64
N ILE A 227 -7.43 2.01 4.97
CA ILE A 227 -6.21 2.37 5.68
C ILE A 227 -5.46 1.09 6.13
N GLY A 228 -4.14 1.13 6.05
CA GLY A 228 -3.23 0.09 6.49
C GLY A 228 -2.82 -0.88 5.39
N GLU A 229 -2.17 -1.97 5.81
CA GLU A 229 -1.58 -2.95 4.89
C GLU A 229 -2.63 -3.70 4.05
N ILE A 230 -2.27 -3.98 2.81
CA ILE A 230 -3.11 -4.65 1.82
C ILE A 230 -3.28 -6.13 2.19
N SER A 231 -4.46 -6.44 2.71
CA SER A 231 -4.90 -7.79 3.03
C SER A 231 -6.14 -8.17 2.22
N LYS A 232 -6.32 -9.47 1.97
CA LYS A 232 -7.44 -10.02 1.19
C LYS A 232 -8.78 -9.54 1.75
N ILE A 233 -8.94 -9.65 3.07
CA ILE A 233 -10.17 -9.30 3.78
C ILE A 233 -10.45 -7.80 3.65
N LYS A 234 -9.46 -6.92 3.88
CA LYS A 234 -9.64 -5.48 3.73
C LYS A 234 -10.01 -5.07 2.30
N CYS A 235 -9.37 -5.66 1.29
CA CYS A 235 -9.68 -5.39 -0.12
C CYS A 235 -11.13 -5.71 -0.48
N THR A 236 -11.69 -6.80 0.06
CA THR A 236 -13.09 -7.18 -0.14
C THR A 236 -14.03 -6.30 0.69
N LEU A 237 -13.79 -6.17 1.99
CA LEU A 237 -14.68 -5.45 2.90
C LEU A 237 -14.84 -3.97 2.53
N ARG A 238 -13.78 -3.30 2.10
CA ARG A 238 -13.87 -1.87 1.72
C ARG A 238 -14.86 -1.63 0.57
N ILE A 239 -14.94 -2.56 -0.39
CA ILE A 239 -15.84 -2.46 -1.55
C ILE A 239 -17.25 -2.90 -1.16
N TRP A 240 -17.36 -3.99 -0.41
CA TRP A 240 -18.65 -4.50 0.09
C TRP A 240 -19.39 -3.48 0.95
N PHE A 241 -18.73 -2.94 1.96
CA PHE A 241 -19.34 -1.95 2.86
C PHE A 241 -19.71 -0.68 2.10
N LEU A 242 -18.82 -0.16 1.26
CA LEU A 242 -19.09 1.07 0.51
C LEU A 242 -20.32 0.91 -0.41
N ILE A 243 -20.33 -0.14 -1.23
CA ILE A 243 -21.36 -0.32 -2.26
C ILE A 243 -22.71 -0.70 -1.64
N LEU A 244 -22.74 -1.68 -0.73
CA LEU A 244 -24.02 -2.11 -0.13
C LEU A 244 -24.69 -1.00 0.65
N ASN A 245 -23.92 -0.23 1.42
CA ASN A 245 -24.50 0.85 2.22
C ASN A 245 -24.94 2.03 1.36
N ILE A 246 -24.20 2.39 0.30
CA ILE A 246 -24.65 3.40 -0.67
C ILE A 246 -25.95 2.95 -1.36
N THR A 247 -26.02 1.71 -1.84
CA THR A 247 -27.23 1.18 -2.50
C THR A 247 -28.42 1.21 -1.54
N CYS A 248 -28.25 0.72 -0.31
CA CYS A 248 -29.30 0.69 0.71
C CYS A 248 -29.75 2.11 1.11
N PHE A 249 -28.81 3.05 1.24
CA PHE A 249 -29.11 4.44 1.53
C PHE A 249 -29.98 5.06 0.44
N ILE A 250 -29.61 4.87 -0.84
CA ILE A 250 -30.38 5.35 -1.98
C ILE A 250 -31.77 4.74 -2.03
N CYS A 251 -31.88 3.41 -1.91
CA CYS A 251 -33.15 2.72 -1.86
C CYS A 251 -34.08 3.26 -0.77
N SER A 252 -33.55 3.52 0.43
CA SER A 252 -34.32 4.00 1.59
C SER A 252 -34.94 5.37 1.34
N TYR A 253 -34.14 6.38 0.96
CA TYR A 253 -34.68 7.74 0.75
C TYR A 253 -35.53 7.83 -0.52
N THR A 254 -35.24 7.03 -1.56
CA THR A 254 -36.05 7.01 -2.79
C THR A 254 -37.43 6.44 -2.49
N THR A 255 -37.50 5.36 -1.72
CA THR A 255 -38.78 4.80 -1.25
C THR A 255 -39.58 5.82 -0.47
N LYS A 256 -38.94 6.51 0.49
CA LYS A 256 -39.59 7.57 1.27
C LYS A 256 -40.08 8.72 0.38
N SER A 257 -39.29 9.13 -0.62
CA SER A 257 -39.66 10.16 -1.58
C SER A 257 -40.92 9.80 -2.37
N ILE A 258 -40.98 8.58 -2.92
CA ILE A 258 -42.14 8.11 -3.70
C ILE A 258 -43.40 8.06 -2.83
N ILE A 259 -43.29 7.62 -1.57
CA ILE A 259 -44.42 7.61 -0.63
C ILE A 259 -44.94 9.04 -0.39
N ILE A 260 -44.05 10.00 -0.11
CA ILE A 260 -44.43 11.40 0.12
C ILE A 260 -45.12 11.98 -1.12
N ILE A 261 -44.56 11.75 -2.32
CA ILE A 261 -45.13 12.24 -3.58
C ILE A 261 -46.48 11.58 -3.86
N SER A 262 -46.62 10.27 -3.62
CA SER A 262 -47.88 9.56 -3.80
C SER A 262 -48.97 10.08 -2.88
N ILE A 263 -48.65 10.39 -1.62
CA ILE A 263 -49.61 10.95 -0.66
C ILE A 263 -50.02 12.36 -1.10
N TYR A 264 -49.05 13.20 -1.46
CA TYR A 264 -49.31 14.59 -1.88
C TYR A 264 -50.18 14.67 -3.14
N ASN A 265 -49.93 13.80 -4.13
CA ASN A 265 -50.70 13.78 -5.37
C ASN A 265 -52.11 13.17 -5.22
N ASN A 266 -52.37 12.38 -4.16
CA ASN A 266 -53.66 11.75 -3.94
C ASN A 266 -54.66 12.70 -3.24
N LYS A 267 -55.13 13.70 -4.00
CA LYS A 267 -56.10 14.71 -3.53
C LYS A 267 -57.45 14.14 -3.07
N LYS A 268 -57.81 12.92 -3.49
CA LYS A 268 -59.10 12.29 -3.19
C LYS A 268 -59.05 11.29 -2.04
N LEU A 269 -57.88 11.07 -1.41
CA LEU A 269 -57.67 10.07 -0.36
C LEU A 269 -58.21 8.67 -0.72
N THR A 270 -58.25 8.34 -2.01
CA THR A 270 -58.73 7.03 -2.48
C THR A 270 -57.68 5.97 -2.19
N SER A 271 -58.11 4.74 -1.85
CA SER A 271 -57.23 3.61 -1.49
C SER A 271 -56.24 3.18 -2.57
N ASN A 272 -56.35 3.73 -3.80
CA ASN A 272 -55.35 3.64 -4.86
C ASN A 272 -54.06 4.43 -4.59
N THR A 273 -53.76 4.81 -3.34
CA THR A 273 -52.38 5.13 -2.92
C THR A 273 -51.49 3.98 -3.37
N VAL A 274 -50.47 4.28 -4.17
CA VAL A 274 -49.53 3.30 -4.74
C VAL A 274 -49.23 2.23 -3.70
N ASN A 275 -49.43 0.95 -4.03
CA ASN A 275 -49.31 -0.15 -3.07
C ASN A 275 -47.91 -0.10 -2.43
N ASN A 276 -47.81 0.42 -1.20
CA ASN A 276 -46.54 0.69 -0.53
C ASN A 276 -45.69 -0.58 -0.48
N ASN A 277 -46.32 -1.74 -0.30
CA ASN A 277 -45.65 -3.03 -0.33
C ASN A 277 -44.90 -3.27 -1.64
N ASN A 278 -45.47 -2.89 -2.79
CA ASN A 278 -44.82 -3.07 -4.10
C ASN A 278 -43.57 -2.20 -4.24
N ILE A 279 -43.56 -0.98 -3.67
CA ILE A 279 -42.39 -0.09 -3.72
C ILE A 279 -41.26 -0.71 -2.87
N PHE A 280 -41.56 -1.09 -1.63
CA PHE A 280 -40.59 -1.72 -0.74
C PHE A 280 -40.02 -3.01 -1.34
N THR A 281 -40.86 -3.89 -1.91
CA THR A 281 -40.38 -5.12 -2.56
C THR A 281 -39.46 -4.83 -3.73
N THR A 282 -39.74 -3.79 -4.52
CA THR A 282 -38.92 -3.42 -5.67
C THR A 282 -37.53 -2.98 -5.23
N PHE A 283 -37.41 -2.06 -4.27
CA PHE A 283 -36.09 -1.58 -3.82
C PHE A 283 -35.31 -2.61 -3.01
N ILE A 284 -35.99 -3.49 -2.25
CA ILE A 284 -35.35 -4.65 -1.61
C ILE A 284 -34.77 -5.60 -2.66
N SER A 285 -35.50 -5.84 -3.77
CA SER A 285 -34.99 -6.68 -4.86
C SER A 285 -33.73 -6.10 -5.50
N VAL A 286 -33.62 -4.78 -5.64
CA VAL A 286 -32.41 -4.10 -6.14
C VAL A 286 -31.22 -4.34 -5.22
N VAL A 287 -31.40 -4.21 -3.90
CA VAL A 287 -30.33 -4.51 -2.91
C VAL A 287 -29.91 -5.99 -3.01
N PHE A 288 -30.86 -6.90 -3.17
CA PHE A 288 -30.57 -8.32 -3.32
C PHE A 288 -29.77 -8.63 -4.59
N VAL A 289 -30.13 -8.01 -5.73
CA VAL A 289 -29.35 -8.09 -6.97
C VAL A 289 -27.94 -7.55 -6.76
N GLN A 290 -27.79 -6.42 -6.05
CA GLN A 290 -26.48 -5.85 -5.73
C GLN A 290 -25.60 -6.82 -4.93
N ILE A 291 -26.18 -7.51 -3.94
CA ILE A 291 -25.49 -8.54 -3.14
C ILE A 291 -25.03 -9.69 -4.04
N ILE A 292 -25.88 -10.19 -4.94
CA ILE A 292 -25.52 -11.27 -5.87
C ILE A 292 -24.31 -10.86 -6.73
N PHE A 293 -24.33 -9.65 -7.29
CA PHE A 293 -23.21 -9.16 -8.09
C PHE A 293 -21.91 -9.06 -7.29
N LEU A 294 -21.97 -8.59 -6.03
CA LEU A 294 -20.81 -8.54 -5.14
C LEU A 294 -20.29 -9.93 -4.76
N ILE A 295 -21.17 -10.91 -4.58
CA ILE A 295 -20.80 -12.31 -4.34
C ILE A 295 -20.06 -12.85 -5.57
N ILE A 296 -20.64 -12.73 -6.76
CA ILE A 296 -20.02 -13.18 -8.01
C ILE A 296 -18.67 -12.49 -8.21
N TRP A 297 -18.58 -11.18 -7.97
CA TRP A 297 -17.33 -10.44 -8.04
C TRP A 297 -16.27 -11.00 -7.09
N THR A 298 -16.64 -11.33 -5.86
CA THR A 298 -15.73 -11.86 -4.84
C THR A 298 -15.20 -13.24 -5.22
N PHE A 299 -16.03 -14.10 -5.84
CA PHE A 299 -15.60 -15.43 -6.29
C PHE A 299 -14.79 -15.43 -7.59
N THR A 300 -15.08 -14.50 -8.49
CA THR A 300 -14.40 -14.38 -9.79
C THR A 300 -13.12 -13.54 -9.75
N SER A 301 -12.94 -12.72 -8.71
CA SER A 301 -11.74 -11.89 -8.57
C SER A 301 -10.52 -12.70 -8.13
N GLN A 302 -9.37 -12.41 -8.75
CA GLN A 302 -8.09 -12.81 -8.19
C GLN A 302 -7.86 -12.07 -6.87
N LYS A 303 -7.08 -12.64 -5.96
CA LYS A 303 -6.96 -12.09 -4.60
C LYS A 303 -6.10 -10.82 -4.56
N PHE A 304 -5.10 -10.72 -5.43
CA PHE A 304 -4.19 -9.58 -5.55
C PHE A 304 -3.81 -9.39 -7.01
N ASP A 305 -3.62 -8.14 -7.41
CA ASP A 305 -2.97 -7.79 -8.67
C ASP A 305 -1.57 -7.24 -8.35
N TYR A 306 -0.64 -7.42 -9.29
CA TYR A 306 0.72 -6.89 -9.19
C TYR A 306 0.89 -5.80 -10.24
N LEU A 307 1.05 -4.55 -9.79
CA LEU A 307 1.31 -3.43 -10.67
C LEU A 307 2.81 -3.32 -10.93
N GLU A 308 3.17 -3.38 -12.19
CA GLU A 308 4.53 -3.13 -12.66
C GLU A 308 4.88 -1.65 -12.45
N LYS A 309 5.88 -1.37 -11.63
CA LYS A 309 6.44 -0.04 -11.41
C LYS A 309 7.91 -0.03 -11.81
N LYS A 310 8.29 1.00 -12.58
CA LYS A 310 9.66 1.20 -13.03
C LYS A 310 10.41 2.10 -12.06
N ILE A 311 11.57 1.64 -11.62
CA ILE A 311 12.55 2.45 -10.90
C ILE A 311 13.55 2.96 -11.95
N PRO A 312 13.73 4.29 -12.08
CA PRO A 312 14.66 4.85 -13.06
C PRO A 312 16.07 4.28 -12.81
N ASN A 313 16.74 3.88 -13.89
CA ASN A 313 18.12 3.38 -13.89
C ASN A 313 18.40 2.12 -13.05
N VAL A 314 17.37 1.44 -12.53
CA VAL A 314 17.53 0.22 -11.71
C VAL A 314 16.82 -0.97 -12.33
N GLY A 315 15.52 -0.83 -12.64
CA GLY A 315 14.72 -1.96 -13.09
C GLY A 315 13.26 -1.80 -12.74
N VAL A 316 12.57 -2.94 -12.62
CA VAL A 316 11.12 -3.00 -12.46
C VAL A 316 10.79 -3.81 -11.22
N TYR A 317 9.84 -3.33 -10.42
CA TYR A 317 9.29 -4.08 -9.30
C TYR A 317 7.78 -4.21 -9.40
N TYR A 318 7.26 -5.22 -8.72
CA TYR A 318 5.84 -5.55 -8.69
C TYR A 318 5.23 -5.12 -7.37
N ASP A 319 4.41 -4.08 -7.42
CA ASP A 319 3.72 -3.55 -6.26
C ASP A 319 2.38 -4.25 -6.07
N LYS A 320 2.10 -4.67 -4.83
CA LYS A 320 0.90 -5.43 -4.51
C LYS A 320 -0.29 -4.49 -4.42
N VAL A 321 -1.35 -4.77 -5.17
CA VAL A 321 -2.59 -3.99 -5.18
C VAL A 321 -3.79 -4.90 -5.00
N CYS A 322 -4.87 -4.37 -4.41
CA CYS A 322 -6.13 -5.08 -4.39
C CYS A 322 -6.63 -5.32 -5.82
N SER A 323 -6.94 -6.57 -6.15
CA SER A 323 -7.42 -6.90 -7.49
C SER A 323 -8.77 -6.26 -7.79
N LYS A 324 -8.94 -5.82 -9.03
CA LYS A 324 -10.26 -5.41 -9.54
C LYS A 324 -11.07 -6.61 -10.05
N GLY A 325 -10.45 -7.78 -10.19
CA GLY A 325 -11.07 -8.98 -10.76
C GLY A 325 -11.52 -8.76 -12.20
N ASN A 326 -12.67 -9.32 -12.56
CA ASN A 326 -13.30 -9.02 -13.85
C ASN A 326 -13.72 -7.53 -13.88
N LYS A 327 -13.00 -6.74 -14.69
CA LYS A 327 -13.21 -5.30 -14.83
C LYS A 327 -14.64 -4.96 -15.25
N GLU A 328 -15.21 -5.68 -16.21
CA GLU A 328 -16.57 -5.41 -16.71
C GLU A 328 -17.60 -5.59 -15.60
N LEU A 329 -17.52 -6.71 -14.89
CA LEU A 329 -18.40 -7.00 -13.76
C LEU A 329 -18.21 -5.98 -12.64
N PHE A 330 -16.96 -5.65 -12.32
CA PHE A 330 -16.65 -4.65 -11.30
C PHE A 330 -17.23 -3.26 -11.66
N TYR A 331 -17.07 -2.78 -12.90
CA TYR A 331 -17.67 -1.51 -13.31
C TYR A 331 -19.21 -1.56 -13.34
N SER A 332 -19.80 -2.70 -13.73
CA SER A 332 -21.27 -2.87 -13.74
C SER A 332 -21.91 -2.64 -12.36
N ILE A 333 -21.24 -3.04 -11.27
CA ILE A 333 -21.67 -2.85 -9.88
C ILE A 333 -21.79 -1.36 -9.52
N PHE A 334 -20.87 -0.53 -10.02
CA PHE A 334 -20.93 0.93 -9.84
C PHE A 334 -21.98 1.56 -10.75
N THR A 335 -22.10 1.07 -11.98
CA THR A 335 -23.13 1.54 -12.93
C THR A 335 -24.54 1.37 -12.36
N ILE A 336 -24.83 0.27 -11.66
CA ILE A 336 -26.13 0.07 -10.99
C ILE A 336 -26.40 1.20 -9.98
N ASN A 337 -25.42 1.55 -9.14
CA ASN A 337 -25.56 2.63 -8.16
C ASN A 337 -25.74 4.00 -8.83
N LEU A 338 -25.06 4.24 -9.94
CA LEU A 338 -25.20 5.47 -10.71
C LEU A 338 -26.59 5.61 -11.36
N ILE A 339 -27.12 4.54 -11.96
CA ILE A 339 -28.48 4.50 -12.48
C ILE A 339 -29.50 4.74 -11.36
N LEU A 340 -29.30 4.08 -10.21
CA LEU A 340 -30.17 4.24 -9.04
C LEU A 340 -30.15 5.69 -8.52
N ALA A 341 -28.99 6.35 -8.51
CA ALA A 341 -28.88 7.75 -8.13
C ALA A 341 -29.57 8.70 -9.13
N ILE A 342 -29.57 8.40 -10.43
CA ILE A 342 -30.30 9.20 -11.42
C ILE A 342 -31.82 9.07 -11.19
N ILE A 343 -32.30 7.85 -10.99
CA ILE A 343 -33.71 7.58 -10.67
C ILE A 343 -34.11 8.29 -9.37
N SER A 344 -33.23 8.27 -8.36
CA SER A 344 -33.50 8.90 -7.08
C SER A 344 -33.58 10.42 -7.17
N ILE A 345 -32.70 11.06 -7.94
CA ILE A 345 -32.74 12.51 -8.21
C ILE A 345 -34.03 12.88 -8.95
N PHE A 346 -34.45 12.06 -9.92
CA PHE A 346 -35.70 12.33 -10.66
C PHE A 346 -36.91 12.33 -9.72
N HIS A 347 -37.04 11.32 -8.85
CA HIS A 347 -38.12 11.29 -7.86
C HIS A 347 -38.01 12.41 -6.84
N SER A 348 -36.84 12.64 -6.26
CA SER A 348 -36.64 13.68 -5.25
C SER A 348 -36.90 15.09 -5.80
N TYR A 349 -36.58 15.33 -7.08
CA TYR A 349 -36.86 16.59 -7.77
C TYR A 349 -38.36 16.87 -7.90
N GLN A 350 -39.19 15.86 -8.15
CA GLN A 350 -40.65 16.04 -8.18
C GLN A 350 -41.20 16.47 -6.81
N GLY A 351 -40.61 15.98 -5.73
CA GLY A 351 -41.02 16.29 -4.35
C GLY A 351 -40.57 17.66 -3.85
N ARG A 352 -39.70 18.40 -4.56
CA ARG A 352 -39.05 19.63 -4.06
C ARG A 352 -40.01 20.79 -3.79
N ASN A 353 -41.17 20.81 -4.46
CA ASN A 353 -42.18 21.88 -4.37
C ASN A 353 -43.28 21.55 -3.35
N ILE A 354 -43.19 20.40 -2.68
CA ILE A 354 -44.15 20.02 -1.66
C ILE A 354 -43.96 20.96 -0.45
N PRO A 355 -45.02 21.56 0.12
CA PRO A 355 -44.91 22.53 1.20
C PRO A 355 -44.17 21.96 2.42
N ASP A 356 -43.52 22.84 3.18
CA ASP A 356 -42.66 22.51 4.33
C ASP A 356 -43.38 21.74 5.46
N GLU A 357 -44.72 21.69 5.43
CA GLU A 357 -45.54 20.80 6.25
C GLU A 357 -45.14 19.31 6.06
N PHE A 358 -44.69 18.92 4.85
CA PHE A 358 -44.02 17.65 4.58
C PHE A 358 -42.49 17.82 4.67
N ASN A 359 -42.04 18.23 5.86
CA ASN A 359 -40.71 18.70 6.27
C ASN A 359 -39.49 17.87 5.80
N ASP A 360 -39.69 16.68 5.23
CA ASP A 360 -38.63 15.78 4.80
C ASP A 360 -38.37 15.77 3.27
N SER A 361 -39.26 16.32 2.43
CA SER A 361 -39.13 16.26 0.96
C SER A 361 -37.87 16.98 0.44
N ARG A 362 -37.62 18.21 0.91
CA ARG A 362 -36.46 19.03 0.52
C ARG A 362 -35.14 18.45 1.04
N LYS A 363 -35.16 17.83 2.23
CA LYS A 363 -34.00 17.13 2.82
C LYS A 363 -33.61 15.94 1.95
N ILE A 364 -34.59 15.16 1.50
CA ILE A 364 -34.36 14.04 0.59
C ILE A 364 -33.75 14.50 -0.73
N PHE A 365 -34.21 15.62 -1.30
CA PHE A 365 -33.60 16.20 -2.51
C PHE A 365 -32.13 16.57 -2.28
N ASN A 366 -31.83 17.29 -1.20
CA ASN A 366 -30.45 17.65 -0.85
C ASN A 366 -29.57 16.41 -0.64
N SER A 367 -30.06 15.40 0.10
CA SER A 367 -29.35 14.13 0.28
C SER A 367 -29.10 13.42 -1.05
N SER A 368 -30.05 13.42 -1.99
CA SER A 368 -29.86 12.77 -3.29
C SER A 368 -28.71 13.40 -4.09
N LEU A 369 -28.54 14.73 -4.05
CA LEU A 369 -27.42 15.43 -4.67
C LEU A 369 -26.08 15.15 -3.95
N ILE A 370 -26.08 15.09 -2.62
CA ILE A 370 -24.88 14.76 -1.85
C ILE A 370 -24.43 13.33 -2.17
N THR A 371 -25.36 12.38 -2.27
CA THR A 371 -25.05 10.99 -2.61
C THR A 371 -24.51 10.80 -4.02
N SER A 372 -24.97 11.58 -5.00
CA SER A 372 -24.44 11.49 -6.35
C SER A 372 -22.99 11.99 -6.42
N LEU A 373 -22.67 13.09 -5.71
CA LEU A 373 -21.29 13.54 -5.50
C LEU A 373 -20.45 12.43 -4.86
N GLN A 374 -20.97 11.77 -3.84
CA GLN A 374 -20.28 10.70 -3.13
C GLN A 374 -19.97 9.48 -4.02
N ILE A 375 -20.89 9.07 -4.90
CA ILE A 375 -20.65 7.99 -5.88
C ILE A 375 -19.54 8.38 -6.86
N ILE A 376 -19.53 9.63 -7.33
CA ILE A 376 -18.49 10.13 -8.24
C ILE A 376 -17.13 10.09 -7.54
N MET A 377 -17.04 10.58 -6.30
CA MET A 377 -15.81 10.54 -5.51
C MET A 377 -15.32 9.10 -5.26
N SER A 378 -16.24 8.20 -4.92
CA SER A 378 -15.94 6.77 -4.75
C SER A 378 -15.36 6.14 -6.03
N SER A 379 -15.90 6.52 -7.19
CA SER A 379 -15.41 6.07 -8.49
C SER A 379 -14.00 6.59 -8.79
N ILE A 380 -13.69 7.83 -8.40
CA ILE A 380 -12.34 8.42 -8.52
C ILE A 380 -11.33 7.66 -7.64
N ALA A 381 -11.67 7.35 -6.39
CA ALA A 381 -10.80 6.57 -5.51
C ALA A 381 -10.38 5.22 -6.12
N ILE A 382 -11.31 4.58 -6.83
CA ILE A 382 -11.11 3.26 -7.42
C ILE A 382 -10.37 3.33 -8.76
N SER A 383 -10.59 4.40 -9.53
CA SER A 383 -9.96 4.61 -10.82
C SER A 383 -8.53 5.16 -10.73
N ASN A 384 -8.09 5.60 -9.55
CA ASN A 384 -6.76 6.20 -9.34
C ASN A 384 -5.64 5.20 -9.69
N LYS A 385 -5.18 5.23 -10.95
CA LYS A 385 -4.19 4.29 -11.51
C LYS A 385 -2.77 4.60 -11.05
N ASN A 386 -2.49 5.86 -10.71
CA ASN A 386 -1.15 6.32 -10.31
C ASN A 386 -0.92 6.21 -8.79
N ASN A 387 -1.91 5.72 -8.03
CA ASN A 387 -1.87 5.59 -6.57
C ASN A 387 -1.37 6.86 -5.88
N ASN A 388 -1.82 8.03 -6.37
CA ASN A 388 -1.54 9.30 -5.72
C ASN A 388 -2.20 9.29 -4.32
N LEU A 389 -1.39 9.09 -3.29
CA LEU A 389 -1.85 8.94 -1.89
C LEU A 389 -2.62 10.17 -1.40
N TRP A 390 -2.27 11.36 -1.88
CA TRP A 390 -2.98 12.60 -1.56
C TRP A 390 -4.41 12.63 -2.11
N VAL A 391 -4.60 12.13 -3.33
CA VAL A 391 -5.94 11.99 -3.93
C VAL A 391 -6.76 10.96 -3.14
N GLN A 392 -6.15 9.83 -2.76
CA GLN A 392 -6.82 8.84 -1.94
C GLN A 392 -7.22 9.40 -0.56
N LEU A 393 -6.33 10.13 0.10
CA LEU A 393 -6.62 10.79 1.38
C LEU A 393 -7.79 11.79 1.26
N PHE A 394 -7.75 12.65 0.24
CA PHE A 394 -8.80 13.64 0.01
C PHE A 394 -10.15 12.96 -0.25
N VAL A 395 -10.19 11.91 -1.08
CA VAL A 395 -11.44 11.19 -1.36
C VAL A 395 -12.00 10.52 -0.12
N LEU A 396 -11.16 9.90 0.73
CA LEU A 396 -11.62 9.28 1.99
C LEU A 396 -12.25 10.30 2.92
N ILE A 397 -11.58 11.43 3.15
CA ILE A 397 -12.11 12.52 3.99
C ILE A 397 -13.45 13.03 3.43
N MET A 398 -13.58 13.15 2.10
CA MET A 398 -14.83 13.59 1.47
C MET A 398 -15.95 12.56 1.61
N ILE A 399 -15.66 11.26 1.57
CA ILE A 399 -16.65 10.20 1.81
C ILE A 399 -17.19 10.33 3.25
N ASP A 400 -16.32 10.44 4.24
CA ASP A 400 -16.74 10.55 5.64
C ASP A 400 -17.47 11.88 5.93
N PHE A 401 -17.02 12.98 5.32
CA PHE A 401 -17.66 14.28 5.46
C PHE A 401 -19.08 14.28 4.88
N THR A 402 -19.27 13.69 3.69
CA THR A 402 -20.60 13.61 3.06
C THR A 402 -21.56 12.70 3.83
N ALA A 403 -21.07 11.58 4.40
CA ALA A 403 -21.85 10.73 5.30
C ALA A 403 -22.32 11.49 6.55
N LEU A 404 -21.42 12.24 7.18
CA LEU A 404 -21.75 13.07 8.35
C LEU A 404 -22.78 14.17 8.01
N VAL A 405 -22.61 14.87 6.89
CA VAL A 405 -23.55 15.91 6.45
C VAL A 405 -24.94 15.33 6.20
N ASN A 406 -25.03 14.13 5.61
CA ASN A 406 -26.32 13.45 5.42
C ASN A 406 -27.03 13.22 6.76
N ILE A 407 -26.33 12.73 7.78
CA ILE A 407 -26.91 12.54 9.12
C ILE A 407 -27.36 13.86 9.74
N ILE A 408 -26.50 14.88 9.67
CA ILE A 408 -26.74 16.22 10.20
C ILE A 408 -28.06 16.82 9.65
N ILE A 409 -28.29 16.67 8.34
CA ILE A 409 -29.49 17.19 7.66
C ILE A 409 -30.78 16.60 8.26
N TYR A 410 -30.79 15.34 8.67
CA TYR A 410 -31.99 14.70 9.23
C TYR A 410 -32.16 14.92 10.73
N ILE A 411 -31.07 15.02 11.49
CA ILE A 411 -31.11 15.04 12.95
C ILE A 411 -31.21 16.45 13.55
N ILE A 412 -30.48 17.44 13.00
CA ILE A 412 -30.43 18.79 13.58
C ILE A 412 -31.82 19.42 13.69
N PRO A 413 -32.66 19.44 12.63
CA PRO A 413 -33.99 20.03 12.72
C PRO A 413 -34.85 19.35 13.81
N LYS A 414 -34.66 18.05 14.03
CA LYS A 414 -35.43 17.30 15.03
C LYS A 414 -34.95 17.61 16.44
N LEU A 415 -33.65 17.68 16.66
CA LEU A 415 -33.10 18.09 17.96
C LEU A 415 -33.52 19.51 18.32
N LEU A 416 -33.51 20.45 17.37
CA LEU A 416 -34.01 21.82 17.60
C LEU A 416 -35.48 21.81 18.05
N THR A 417 -36.33 21.00 17.41
CA THR A 417 -37.74 20.85 17.84
C THR A 417 -37.90 20.18 19.21
N ILE A 418 -37.03 19.23 19.57
CA ILE A 418 -37.11 18.53 20.86
C ILE A 418 -36.69 19.44 22.01
N TYR A 419 -35.64 20.24 21.81
CA TYR A 419 -35.15 21.19 22.81
C TYR A 419 -35.90 22.53 22.80
N ASN A 420 -36.96 22.66 22.00
CA ASN A 420 -37.72 23.91 21.81
C ASN A 420 -36.83 25.12 21.52
N ILE A 421 -35.73 24.91 20.79
CA ILE A 421 -34.87 25.99 20.31
C ILE A 421 -35.52 26.51 19.03
N SER A 422 -36.47 27.44 19.17
CA SER A 422 -37.07 28.13 18.05
C SER A 422 -36.04 29.07 17.42
N MET A 423 -35.48 28.68 16.29
CA MET A 423 -35.02 29.66 15.30
C MET A 423 -36.29 30.20 14.65
N ASP A 424 -36.61 31.48 14.91
CA ASP A 424 -37.78 32.18 14.40
C ASP A 424 -38.02 31.89 12.91
N THR A 425 -38.91 30.95 12.64
CA THR A 425 -39.51 30.76 11.33
C THR A 425 -41.00 30.74 11.57
N THR A 426 -41.63 31.80 11.08
CA THR A 426 -43.04 32.12 11.16
C THR A 426 -43.91 30.94 10.71
N SER A 427 -44.29 30.07 11.64
CA SER A 427 -45.31 29.06 11.40
C SER A 427 -46.67 29.73 11.45
N ASN A 428 -47.21 30.11 10.29
CA ASN A 428 -48.60 30.51 10.16
C ASN A 428 -49.50 29.29 10.40
N ILE A 429 -50.05 29.17 11.61
CA ILE A 429 -51.04 28.16 11.95
C ILE A 429 -52.37 28.58 11.30
N ILE A 430 -52.78 27.89 10.22
CA ILE A 430 -54.11 28.06 9.64
C ILE A 430 -55.07 27.12 10.38
N ILE A 431 -55.79 27.66 11.36
CA ILE A 431 -56.92 26.99 12.00
C ILE A 431 -58.10 27.07 11.04
N ARG A 432 -58.41 25.96 10.35
CA ARG A 432 -59.61 25.89 9.50
C ARG A 432 -60.82 25.50 10.34
N ASN A 433 -61.61 26.49 10.74
CA ASN A 433 -62.93 26.25 11.34
C ASN A 433 -63.88 25.75 10.24
N SER A 434 -64.54 24.60 10.47
CA SER A 434 -65.39 23.93 9.47
C SER A 434 -66.76 24.57 9.26
N LYS A 435 -67.01 25.77 9.79
CA LYS A 435 -68.25 26.52 9.62
C LYS A 435 -68.00 28.02 9.63
N GLN A 436 -67.72 28.59 8.46
CA GLN A 436 -68.25 29.87 7.95
C GLN A 436 -67.42 30.30 6.73
N ASN A 437 -68.10 30.39 5.58
CA ASN A 437 -67.58 31.05 4.39
C ASN A 437 -67.63 32.55 4.64
N GLU A 438 -66.53 33.18 5.03
CA GLU A 438 -66.29 34.60 4.79
C GLU A 438 -64.79 34.90 4.98
N ASN A 439 -64.18 35.48 3.95
CA ASN A 439 -62.78 35.91 3.97
C ASN A 439 -62.68 37.20 4.81
N LEU A 440 -62.08 37.10 6.00
CA LEU A 440 -61.58 38.26 6.73
C LEU A 440 -60.16 37.96 7.23
N SER A 441 -59.20 38.69 6.67
CA SER A 441 -57.82 38.77 7.16
C SER A 441 -57.80 39.64 8.42
N PHE A 442 -57.46 39.04 9.57
CA PHE A 442 -57.08 39.78 10.77
C PHE A 442 -55.57 39.59 10.99
N GLU A 443 -54.83 40.70 10.93
CA GLU A 443 -53.50 40.80 11.55
C GLU A 443 -53.70 40.84 13.07
N VAL A 444 -53.19 39.83 13.77
CA VAL A 444 -53.03 39.88 15.23
C VAL A 444 -51.53 39.98 15.48
N SER A 445 -51.06 41.21 15.63
CA SER A 445 -49.84 41.50 16.39
C SER A 445 -50.12 41.19 17.85
N ASN A 446 -49.35 40.31 18.47
CA ASN A 446 -49.24 40.31 19.93
C ASN A 446 -47.81 39.96 20.34
N SER A 447 -47.17 40.99 20.88
CA SER A 447 -46.09 40.94 21.86
C SER A 447 -46.50 40.08 23.06
N PHE A 448 -45.67 39.10 23.43
CA PHE A 448 -45.11 38.89 24.77
C PHE A 448 -44.08 37.76 24.74
#